data_AF-A0A966QGT3-F1
#
_entry.id   AF-A0A966QGT3-F1
#
_cell.length_a   1.000
_cell.length_b   1.000
_cell.length_c   1.000
_cell.angle_alpha   90.00
_cell.angle_beta   90.00
_cell.angle_gamma   90.00
#
_symmetry.space_group_name_H-M   'P 1'
#
loop_
_entity.id
_entity.type
_entity.pdbx_description
1 polymer ?
#
loop_
_entity_poly.entity_id
_entity_poly.type
_entity_poly.pdbx_seq_one_letter_code
_entity_poly.pdbx_strand_id
1 'polypeptide(L)' 'MTIAGDSRFNPQFSAQANVQAPQQTIQETVIELDGNTLDAMETYFSCITTCSLDDGGCITQCVEEFREHH' A
#
# COMPACT_ATOMS: atom_id res chain seq x y z
N MET A 1 55.95 -23.99 -20.57
CA MET A 1 56.85 -22.85 -20.39
C MET A 1 56.02 -21.58 -20.64
N THR A 2 55.90 -20.75 -19.61
CA THR A 2 55.27 -19.41 -19.50
C THR A 2 53.92 -19.14 -20.16
N ILE A 3 52.90 -18.77 -19.36
CA ILE A 3 52.14 -17.53 -19.59
C ILE A 3 52.03 -16.80 -18.24
N ALA A 4 52.43 -15.54 -18.26
CA ALA A 4 52.45 -14.60 -17.16
C ALA A 4 51.06 -13.96 -16.93
N GLY A 5 50.81 -13.56 -15.68
CA GLY A 5 50.00 -12.39 -15.33
C GLY A 5 48.48 -12.51 -15.46
N ASP A 6 47.75 -12.38 -14.35
CA ASP A 6 47.06 -11.11 -14.08
C ASP A 6 46.59 -11.06 -12.62
N SER A 7 47.17 -10.13 -11.87
CA SER A 7 46.78 -9.79 -10.50
C SER A 7 45.79 -8.63 -10.53
N ARG A 8 44.52 -8.85 -10.90
CA ARG A 8 43.45 -7.83 -10.74
C ARG A 8 42.06 -8.37 -10.37
N PHE A 9 41.96 -9.48 -9.64
CA PHE A 9 40.68 -9.81 -9.01
C PHE A 9 40.50 -8.96 -7.74
N ASN A 10 39.95 -7.76 -7.92
CA ASN A 10 39.48 -6.88 -6.85
C ASN A 10 38.08 -7.36 -6.39
N PRO A 11 37.89 -7.93 -5.19
CA PRO A 11 36.59 -8.43 -4.75
C PRO A 11 35.63 -7.32 -4.27
N GLN A 12 35.92 -6.04 -4.54
CA GLN A 12 35.17 -4.90 -3.97
C GLN A 12 33.84 -4.56 -4.66
N PHE A 13 33.29 -5.41 -5.53
CA PHE A 13 31.94 -5.20 -6.06
C PHE A 13 30.92 -6.11 -5.36
N SER A 14 30.88 -6.04 -4.03
CA SER A 14 29.62 -6.20 -3.30
C SER A 14 28.82 -4.91 -3.52
N ALA A 15 28.27 -4.75 -4.73
CA ALA A 15 27.30 -3.71 -5.00
C ALA A 15 26.08 -4.02 -4.12
N GLN A 16 26.03 -3.31 -2.99
CA GLN A 16 24.90 -3.30 -2.09
C GLN A 16 23.70 -2.82 -2.90
N ALA A 17 22.83 -3.76 -3.30
CA ALA A 17 21.50 -3.44 -3.76
C ALA A 17 20.74 -2.88 -2.56
N ASN A 18 20.92 -1.58 -2.31
CA ASN A 18 20.09 -0.84 -1.38
C ASN A 18 18.71 -0.74 -2.01
N VAL A 19 17.86 -1.74 -1.74
CA VAL A 19 16.42 -1.65 -1.99
C VAL A 19 15.86 -0.68 -0.96
N GLN A 20 16.10 0.61 -1.18
CA GLN A 20 15.43 1.66 -0.43
C GLN A 20 13.96 1.60 -0.85
N ALA A 21 13.14 0.93 -0.06
CA ALA A 21 11.69 0.99 -0.22
C ALA A 21 11.28 2.48 -0.25
N PRO A 22 10.40 2.90 -1.19
CA PRO A 22 9.81 4.21 -1.08
C PRO A 22 9.02 4.24 0.23
N GLN A 23 9.51 4.96 1.23
CA GLN A 23 8.69 5.32 2.38
C GLN A 23 7.64 6.28 1.83
N GLN A 24 6.49 5.74 1.43
CA GLN A 24 5.30 6.54 1.17
C GLN A 24 4.86 7.06 2.54
N THR A 25 5.35 8.25 2.90
CA THR A 25 4.83 9.00 4.04
C THR A 25 3.34 9.22 3.76
N ILE A 26 2.49 8.51 4.49
CA ILE A 26 1.05 8.77 4.47
C ILE A 26 0.91 10.18 5.03
N GLN A 27 0.66 11.16 4.15
CA GLN A 27 0.36 12.51 4.57
C GLN A 27 -1.00 12.48 5.24
N GLU A 28 -1.02 12.70 6.55
CA GLU A 28 -2.23 12.73 7.38
C GLU A 28 -3.12 13.87 6.86
N THR A 29 -4.01 13.53 5.92
CA THR A 29 -4.96 14.48 5.37
C THR A 29 -6.12 14.48 6.35
N VAL A 30 -6.09 15.41 7.31
CA VAL A 30 -7.25 15.72 8.15
C VAL A 30 -8.30 16.37 7.25
N ILE A 31 -9.17 15.52 6.69
CA ILE A 31 -10.39 15.97 6.04
C ILE A 31 -11.32 16.38 7.20
N GLU A 32 -11.72 17.66 7.26
CA GLU A 32 -12.75 18.14 8.19
C GLU A 32 -14.09 17.50 7.78
N LEU A 33 -14.25 16.22 8.12
CA LEU A 33 -15.43 15.42 7.88
C LEU A 33 -16.38 15.72 9.04
N ASP A 34 -17.56 16.26 8.74
CA ASP A 34 -18.68 16.28 9.69
C ASP A 34 -18.74 14.93 10.41
N GLY A 35 -18.94 14.92 11.74
CA GLY A 35 -18.86 13.68 12.52
C GLY A 35 -19.80 12.57 12.03
N ASN A 36 -20.86 12.93 11.30
CA ASN A 36 -21.75 11.99 10.61
C ASN A 36 -21.11 11.36 9.35
N THR A 37 -20.36 12.14 8.56
CA THR A 37 -19.59 11.63 7.41
C THR A 37 -18.48 10.68 7.85
N LEU A 38 -17.80 10.99 8.96
CA LEU A 38 -16.74 10.14 9.50
C LEU A 38 -17.30 8.79 9.98
N ASP A 39 -18.40 8.79 10.71
CA ASP A 39 -19.10 7.57 11.18
C ASP A 39 -19.61 6.71 10.03
N ALA A 40 -20.18 7.35 9.00
CA ALA A 40 -20.56 6.66 7.77
C ALA A 40 -19.35 6.04 7.08
N MET A 41 -18.22 6.75 6.99
CA MET A 41 -16.99 6.24 6.36
C MET A 41 -16.42 5.06 7.14
N GLU A 42 -16.37 5.12 8.47
CA GLU A 42 -15.93 4.01 9.31
C GLU A 42 -16.77 2.76 9.06
N THR A 43 -18.09 2.90 8.97
CA THR A 43 -19.00 1.79 8.67
C THR A 43 -18.76 1.22 7.27
N TYR A 44 -18.59 2.08 6.26
CA TYR A 44 -18.27 1.65 4.89
C TYR A 44 -16.93 0.91 4.81
N PHE A 45 -15.88 1.43 5.47
CA PHE A 45 -14.56 0.79 5.49
C PHE A 45 -14.57 -0.53 6.27
N SER A 46 -15.37 -0.62 7.34
CA SER A 46 -15.59 -1.88 8.05
C SER A 46 -16.30 -2.90 7.15
N CYS A 47 -17.36 -2.50 6.43
CA CYS A 47 -18.10 -3.38 5.53
C CYS A 47 -17.21 -3.90 4.38
N ILE A 48 -16.52 -3.00 3.67
CA ILE A 48 -15.72 -3.38 2.49
C ILE A 48 -14.54 -4.30 2.83
N THR A 49 -13.99 -4.20 4.04
CA THR A 49 -12.91 -5.08 4.51
C THR A 49 -13.38 -6.50 4.82
N THR A 50 -14.68 -6.69 5.02
CA THR A 50 -15.29 -8.03 5.16
C THR A 50 -15.73 -8.64 3.83
N CYS A 51 -15.95 -7.80 2.80
CA CYS A 51 -16.29 -8.23 1.45
C CYS A 51 -15.04 -8.65 0.67
N SER A 52 -15.19 -9.65 -0.20
CA SER A 52 -14.23 -9.84 -1.28
C SER A 52 -14.44 -8.75 -2.33
N LEU A 53 -13.36 -8.13 -2.82
CA LEU A 53 -13.43 -7.12 -3.89
C LEU A 53 -14.00 -7.68 -5.20
N ASP A 54 -13.92 -9.01 -5.39
CA ASP A 54 -14.54 -9.72 -6.51
C ASP A 54 -16.05 -9.96 -6.32
N ASP A 55 -16.56 -9.87 -5.09
CA ASP A 55 -17.99 -9.98 -4.80
C ASP A 55 -18.66 -8.60 -4.92
N GLY A 56 -18.92 -8.21 -6.17
CA GLY A 56 -19.58 -6.95 -6.48
C GLY A 56 -20.97 -6.79 -5.84
N GLY A 57 -21.63 -7.88 -5.47
CA GLY A 57 -22.89 -7.84 -4.72
C GLY A 57 -22.68 -7.32 -3.29
N CYS A 58 -21.67 -7.87 -2.60
CA CYS A 58 -21.27 -7.45 -1.26
C CYS A 58 -20.85 -5.97 -1.25
N ILE A 59 -20.04 -5.53 -2.22
CA ILE A 59 -19.63 -4.12 -2.36
C ILE A 59 -20.83 -3.20 -2.60
N THR A 60 -21.78 -3.61 -3.46
CA THR A 60 -22.97 -2.82 -3.75
C THR A 60 -23.81 -2.60 -2.50
N GLN A 61 -23.99 -3.64 -1.68
CA GLN A 61 -24.71 -3.53 -0.42
C GLN A 61 -24.02 -2.57 0.56
N CYS A 62 -22.69 -2.63 0.69
CA CYS A 62 -21.94 -1.69 1.52
C CYS A 62 -22.10 -0.22 1.07
N VAL A 63 -22.16 0.03 -0.24
CA VAL A 63 -22.35 1.39 -0.79
C VAL A 63 -23.79 1.86 -0.58
N GLU A 64 -24.78 0.99 -0.73
CA GLU A 64 -26.18 1.31 -0.45
C GLU A 64 -26.38 1.69 1.02
N GLU A 65 -25.82 0.91 1.95
CA GLU A 65 -25.86 1.23 3.39
C GLU A 65 -25.15 2.55 3.73
N PHE A 66 -24.03 2.87 3.06
CA PHE A 66 -23.35 4.16 3.23
C PHE A 66 -24.21 5.33 2.74
N ARG A 67 -24.96 5.15 1.65
CA ARG A 67 -25.81 6.20 1.05
C ARG A 67 -27.12 6.43 1.80
N GLU A 68 -27.62 5.45 2.56
CA GLU A 68 -28.84 5.63 3.36
C GLU A 68 -28.55 6.37 4.69
N HIS A 69 -27.30 6.33 5.16
CA HIS A 69 -26.86 6.95 6.41
C HIS A 69 -26.14 8.30 6.24
N HIS A 70 -26.09 8.86 5.02
CA HIS A 70 -25.44 10.14 4.67
C HIS A 70 -26.23 10.92 3.62
#